data_AF-A0A1G8BC35-F1
#
_entry.id   AF-A0A1G8BC35-F1
#
_cell.length_a   1.000
_cell.length_b   1.000
_cell.length_c   1.000
_cell.angle_alpha   90.00
_cell.angle_beta   90.00
_cell.angle_gamma   90.00
#
_symmetry.space_group_name_H-M   'P 1'
#
loop_
_entity.id
_entity.type
_entity.pdbx_description
1 polymer ?
#
loop_
_entity_poly.entity_id
_entity_poly.type
_entity_poly.pdbx_seq_one_letter_code
_entity_poly.pdbx_strand_id
1 'polypeptide(L)'
;MKTQTTYYQEQKSYRIEVNNSYPELMRLKKEDDSASFNALLLKIIPQVEKYINGRLNTAIKKGNFSKGKYKADEFIDQLFIEVYNNIEEVKKQDDFYLWLFKKTNELLEDIIVEEEFDEFFFKNIDDYTKPEWDAMEENFSTDGGGDYVMIEDLEDRSYNHNDYTLNHVFIEDDEKKLTEKIDKDLSEEQIKNHIELVLHNLPLPMRSVFELSTQWHFELEEIAKIQNIAIEEVKELLKSAKKALQVSLFNRYVTN
;
A
#
# COMPACT_ATOMS: atom_id res chain seq x y z
N MET A 1 28.46 17.89 26.07
CA MET A 1 27.78 19.17 26.37
C MET A 1 27.95 20.21 25.27
N LYS A 2 29.17 20.65 24.89
CA LYS A 2 29.37 21.65 23.82
C LYS A 2 28.74 21.30 22.46
N THR A 3 28.77 20.02 22.06
CA THR A 3 28.21 19.50 20.79
C THR A 3 26.68 19.43 20.74
N GLN A 4 26.00 19.19 21.87
CA GLN A 4 24.54 19.20 21.91
C GLN A 4 23.99 20.63 21.80
N THR A 5 24.65 21.61 22.42
CA THR A 5 24.23 23.01 22.37
C THR A 5 24.33 23.59 20.96
N THR A 6 25.35 23.21 20.18
CA THR A 6 25.51 23.63 18.77
C THR A 6 24.44 23.03 17.87
N TYR A 7 24.15 21.73 18.01
CA TYR A 7 23.12 21.05 17.22
C TYR A 7 21.71 21.63 17.41
N TYR A 8 21.33 21.93 18.66
CA TYR A 8 20.05 22.58 18.96
C TYR A 8 19.94 24.00 18.37
N GLN A 9 21.05 24.74 18.33
CA GLN A 9 21.11 26.07 17.73
C GLN A 9 21.02 26.02 16.20
N GLU A 10 21.62 25.01 15.57
CA GLU A 10 21.53 24.75 14.14
C GLU A 10 20.10 24.39 13.70
N GLN A 11 19.41 23.50 14.42
CA GLN A 11 18.01 23.16 14.12
C GLN A 11 17.07 24.37 14.26
N LYS A 12 17.28 25.20 15.29
CA LYS A 12 16.45 26.39 15.50
C LYS A 12 16.67 27.41 14.39
N SER A 13 17.91 27.59 13.94
CA SER A 13 18.26 28.47 12.83
C SER A 13 17.64 28.00 11.52
N TYR A 14 17.71 26.69 11.25
CA TYR A 14 17.11 26.09 10.06
C TYR A 14 15.58 26.22 10.05
N ARG A 15 14.90 25.99 11.17
CA ARG A 15 13.44 26.22 11.26
C ARG A 15 13.06 27.65 10.88
N ILE A 16 13.83 28.64 11.34
CA ILE A 16 13.60 30.05 11.01
C ILE A 16 13.83 30.29 9.52
N GLU A 17 14.90 29.73 8.94
CA GLU A 17 15.20 29.83 7.51
C GLU A 17 14.07 29.25 6.64
N VAL A 18 13.58 28.05 6.96
CA VAL A 18 12.47 27.41 6.26
C VAL A 18 11.21 28.29 6.35
N ASN A 19 10.82 28.73 7.55
CA ASN A 19 9.65 29.59 7.71
C ASN A 19 9.79 30.91 6.95
N ASN A 20 10.98 31.51 6.91
CA ASN A 20 11.22 32.76 6.19
C ASN A 20 11.19 32.62 4.66
N SER A 21 11.33 31.40 4.12
CA SER A 21 11.19 31.14 2.69
C SER A 21 9.73 31.10 2.21
N TYR A 22 8.77 30.88 3.12
CA TYR A 22 7.35 30.70 2.78
C TYR A 22 6.71 31.86 2.00
N PRO A 23 6.90 33.15 2.37
CA PRO A 23 6.31 34.25 1.60
C PRO A 23 6.81 34.29 0.16
N GLU A 24 8.08 33.95 -0.06
CA GLU A 24 8.68 33.93 -1.39
C GLU A 24 8.19 32.74 -2.20
N LEU A 25 8.06 31.55 -1.61
CA LEU A 25 7.43 30.40 -2.25
C LEU A 25 5.98 30.71 -2.68
N MET A 26 5.21 31.39 -1.82
CA MET A 26 3.86 31.84 -2.14
C MET A 26 3.81 32.86 -3.28
N ARG A 27 4.79 33.77 -3.35
CA ARG A 27 4.94 34.74 -4.45
C ARG A 27 5.23 34.01 -5.76
N LEU A 28 6.21 33.11 -5.76
CA LEU A 28 6.63 32.33 -6.94
C LEU A 28 5.50 31.44 -7.47
N LYS A 29 4.72 30.81 -6.59
CA LYS A 29 3.51 30.05 -6.98
C LYS A 29 2.47 30.94 -7.68
N LYS A 30 2.21 32.15 -7.17
CA LYS A 30 1.26 33.09 -7.79
C LYS A 30 1.73 33.61 -9.15
N GLU A 31 3.03 33.68 -9.35
CA GLU A 31 3.66 34.06 -10.62
C GLU A 31 3.79 32.87 -11.59
N ASP A 32 3.37 31.67 -11.17
CA ASP A 32 3.50 30.40 -11.90
C ASP A 32 4.96 30.08 -12.29
N ASP A 33 5.92 30.59 -11.51
CA ASP A 33 7.35 30.34 -11.70
C ASP A 33 7.78 29.06 -10.93
N SER A 34 7.36 27.92 -11.48
CA SER A 34 7.68 26.60 -10.93
C SER A 34 9.18 26.31 -10.87
N ALA A 35 9.98 26.86 -11.78
CA ALA A 35 11.43 26.64 -11.82
C ALA A 35 12.12 27.32 -10.62
N SER A 36 11.81 28.60 -10.38
CA SER A 36 12.34 29.33 -9.23
C SER A 36 11.78 28.79 -7.91
N PHE A 37 10.52 28.35 -7.90
CA PHE A 37 9.90 27.70 -6.74
C PHE A 37 10.67 26.45 -6.33
N ASN A 38 10.89 25.52 -7.26
CA ASN A 38 11.61 24.28 -7.01
C ASN A 38 13.06 24.55 -6.59
N ALA A 39 13.71 25.54 -7.19
CA ALA A 39 15.07 25.93 -6.81
C ALA A 39 15.16 26.49 -5.38
N LEU A 40 14.13 27.22 -4.91
CA LEU A 40 14.04 27.69 -3.53
C LEU A 40 13.72 26.53 -2.57
N LEU A 41 12.78 25.66 -2.93
CA LEU A 41 12.40 24.51 -2.14
C LEU A 41 13.57 23.53 -1.94
N LEU A 42 14.39 23.32 -2.97
CA LEU A 42 15.58 22.48 -2.90
C LEU A 42 16.61 22.99 -1.87
N LYS A 43 16.71 24.31 -1.66
CA LYS A 43 17.63 24.87 -0.64
C LYS A 43 17.19 24.55 0.78
N ILE A 44 15.88 24.45 1.00
CA ILE A 44 15.29 24.24 2.33
C ILE A 44 14.92 22.78 2.60
N ILE A 45 15.12 21.84 1.67
CA ILE A 45 14.81 20.42 1.83
C ILE A 45 15.87 19.53 2.55
N PRO A 46 17.17 19.88 2.69
CA PRO A 46 18.18 18.91 3.14
C PRO A 46 17.95 18.23 4.50
N GLN A 47 17.29 18.89 5.46
CA GLN A 47 16.96 18.22 6.74
C GLN A 47 15.74 17.32 6.63
N VAL A 48 14.81 17.64 5.73
CA VAL A 48 13.67 16.77 5.41
C VAL A 48 14.17 15.50 4.72
N GLU A 49 15.12 15.63 3.80
CA GLU A 49 15.79 14.49 3.15
C GLU A 49 16.50 13.59 4.17
N LYS A 50 17.25 14.18 5.12
CA LYS A 50 17.85 13.43 6.24
C LYS A 50 16.80 12.70 7.08
N TYR A 51 15.66 13.35 7.32
CA TYR A 51 14.56 12.77 8.07
C TYR A 51 13.92 11.58 7.36
N ILE A 52 13.61 11.72 6.06
CA ILE A 52 13.11 10.65 5.18
C ILE A 52 14.07 9.46 5.21
N ASN A 53 15.36 9.70 4.97
CA ASN A 53 16.39 8.66 5.03
C ASN A 53 16.44 7.96 6.40
N GLY A 54 16.27 8.70 7.50
CA GLY A 54 16.22 8.13 8.85
C GLY A 54 15.02 7.19 9.04
N ARG A 55 13.83 7.61 8.57
CA ARG A 55 12.59 6.83 8.66
C ARG A 55 12.67 5.56 7.80
N LEU A 56 13.09 5.67 6.54
CA LEU A 56 13.26 4.53 5.64
C LEU A 56 14.29 3.52 6.18
N ASN A 57 15.45 3.99 6.65
CA ASN A 57 16.44 3.10 7.26
C ASN A 57 15.91 2.39 8.52
N THR A 58 15.03 3.03 9.27
CA THR A 58 14.39 2.42 10.45
C THR A 58 13.41 1.33 10.01
N ALA A 59 12.57 1.60 9.00
CA ALA A 59 11.65 0.62 8.43
C ALA A 59 12.41 -0.61 7.87
N ILE A 60 13.46 -0.39 7.08
CA ILE A 60 14.32 -1.46 6.54
C ILE A 60 14.95 -2.29 7.66
N LYS A 61 15.44 -1.66 8.73
CA LYS A 61 16.04 -2.37 9.87
C LYS A 61 15.04 -3.20 10.67
N LYS A 62 13.77 -2.82 10.67
CA LYS A 62 12.71 -3.60 11.33
C LYS A 62 12.38 -4.90 10.60
N GLY A 63 12.88 -5.10 9.37
CA GLY A 63 12.60 -6.28 8.56
C GLY A 63 11.51 -6.03 7.52
N ASN A 64 10.53 -5.18 7.88
CA ASN A 64 9.28 -4.89 7.19
C ASN A 64 9.39 -4.12 5.85
N PHE A 65 10.59 -3.98 5.28
CA PHE A 65 10.82 -3.05 4.17
C PHE A 65 12.00 -3.49 3.30
N SER A 66 11.72 -3.77 2.03
CA SER A 66 12.73 -4.26 1.07
C SER A 66 13.84 -3.24 0.83
N LYS A 67 15.09 -3.63 1.11
CA LYS A 67 16.25 -2.75 0.95
C LYS A 67 16.44 -2.35 -0.52
N GLY A 68 16.33 -1.04 -0.79
CA GLY A 68 16.57 -0.47 -2.12
C GLY A 68 15.35 -0.40 -3.03
N LYS A 69 14.16 -0.83 -2.54
CA LYS A 69 12.89 -0.68 -3.27
C LYS A 69 12.46 0.77 -3.39
N TYR A 70 12.74 1.58 -2.37
CA TYR A 70 12.42 3.01 -2.34
C TYR A 70 13.65 3.86 -2.08
N LYS A 71 13.70 5.04 -2.70
CA LYS A 71 14.76 6.04 -2.53
C LYS A 71 14.19 7.31 -1.93
N ALA A 72 14.98 7.99 -1.10
CA ALA A 72 14.58 9.27 -0.52
C ALA A 72 14.19 10.28 -1.62
N ASP A 73 14.89 10.27 -2.76
CA ASP A 73 14.61 11.15 -3.90
C ASP A 73 13.16 11.03 -4.40
N GLU A 74 12.57 9.83 -4.39
CA GLU A 74 11.19 9.62 -4.86
C GLU A 74 10.17 10.30 -3.94
N PHE A 75 10.40 10.25 -2.62
CA PHE A 75 9.59 10.98 -1.64
C PHE A 75 9.80 12.49 -1.71
N ILE A 76 11.02 12.92 -2.03
CA ILE A 76 11.35 14.34 -2.21
C ILE A 76 10.63 14.89 -3.44
N ASP A 77 10.63 14.16 -4.56
CA ASP A 77 9.92 14.54 -5.78
C ASP A 77 8.41 14.65 -5.54
N GLN A 78 7.81 13.68 -4.84
CA GLN A 78 6.40 13.74 -4.45
C GLN A 78 6.11 14.90 -3.50
N LEU A 79 7.00 15.15 -2.53
CA LEU A 79 6.86 16.26 -1.60
C LEU A 79 6.92 17.62 -2.34
N PHE A 80 7.71 17.74 -3.41
CA PHE A 80 7.75 18.97 -4.21
C PHE A 80 6.40 19.25 -4.87
N ILE A 81 5.76 18.21 -5.42
CA ILE A 81 4.42 18.30 -6.00
C ILE A 81 3.40 18.69 -4.93
N GLU A 82 3.43 18.01 -3.79
CA GLU A 82 2.50 18.24 -2.68
C GLU A 82 2.64 19.66 -2.10
N VAL A 83 3.87 20.13 -1.92
CA VAL A 83 4.15 21.49 -1.50
C VAL A 83 3.65 22.48 -2.55
N TYR A 84 3.99 22.31 -3.83
CA TYR A 84 3.52 23.22 -4.87
C TYR A 84 2.00 23.32 -4.91
N ASN A 85 1.29 22.21 -4.81
CA ASN A 85 -0.17 22.17 -4.91
C ASN A 85 -0.85 22.75 -3.66
N ASN A 86 -0.35 22.43 -2.46
CA ASN A 86 -1.09 22.63 -1.21
C ASN A 86 -0.45 23.65 -0.25
N ILE A 87 0.62 24.35 -0.64
CA ILE A 87 1.28 25.36 0.20
C ILE A 87 0.33 26.45 0.74
N GLU A 88 -0.78 26.73 0.04
CA GLU A 88 -1.78 27.73 0.47
C GLU A 88 -2.58 27.30 1.71
N GLU A 89 -2.57 26.02 2.07
CA GLU A 89 -3.18 25.51 3.31
C GLU A 89 -2.51 26.06 4.57
N VAL A 90 -1.26 26.53 4.43
CA VAL A 90 -0.45 27.04 5.54
C VAL A 90 -0.96 28.41 5.96
N LYS A 91 -1.75 28.42 7.03
CA LYS A 91 -2.40 29.64 7.55
C LYS A 91 -1.44 30.66 8.14
N LYS A 92 -0.27 30.21 8.62
CA LYS A 92 0.75 31.06 9.25
C LYS A 92 2.12 30.65 8.78
N GLN A 93 2.95 31.64 8.45
CA GLN A 93 4.34 31.45 8.05
C GLN A 93 5.13 30.58 9.05
N ASP A 94 4.91 30.79 10.35
CA ASP A 94 5.63 30.06 11.40
C ASP A 94 5.31 28.57 11.48
N ASP A 95 4.20 28.16 10.86
CA ASP A 95 3.72 26.78 10.80
C ASP A 95 4.25 26.05 9.57
N PHE A 96 4.88 26.73 8.60
CA PHE A 96 5.33 26.12 7.34
C PHE A 96 6.30 24.97 7.57
N TYR A 97 7.29 25.16 8.45
CA TYR A 97 8.23 24.11 8.83
C TYR A 97 7.51 22.88 9.39
N LEU A 98 6.53 23.08 10.27
CA LEU A 98 5.76 21.98 10.85
C LEU A 98 4.92 21.28 9.79
N TRP A 99 4.27 22.04 8.92
CA TRP A 99 3.43 21.54 7.84
C TRP A 99 4.25 20.71 6.84
N LEU A 100 5.47 21.13 6.50
CA LEU A 100 6.37 20.38 5.61
C LEU A 100 6.69 18.99 6.17
N PHE A 101 7.03 18.89 7.45
CA PHE A 101 7.26 17.60 8.11
C PHE A 101 5.97 16.78 8.26
N LYS A 102 4.82 17.44 8.43
CA LYS A 102 3.52 16.76 8.43
C LYS A 102 3.25 16.09 7.09
N LYS A 103 3.36 16.82 5.97
CA LYS A 103 3.21 16.25 4.62
C LYS A 103 4.22 15.15 4.32
N THR A 104 5.46 15.33 4.78
CA THR A 104 6.48 14.28 4.68
C THR A 104 6.09 13.00 5.45
N ASN A 105 5.50 13.14 6.64
CA ASN A 105 5.03 11.99 7.41
C ASN A 105 3.85 11.30 6.76
N GLU A 106 2.88 12.05 6.23
CA GLU A 106 1.74 11.48 5.49
C GLU A 106 2.25 10.59 4.34
N LEU A 107 3.15 11.11 3.49
CA LEU A 107 3.75 10.35 2.39
C LEU A 107 4.51 9.10 2.86
N LEU A 108 5.22 9.19 3.99
CA LEU A 108 6.00 8.07 4.53
C LEU A 108 5.11 7.01 5.20
N GLU A 109 4.08 7.43 5.92
CA GLU A 109 3.22 6.54 6.69
C GLU A 109 2.36 5.69 5.77
N ASP A 110 1.81 6.25 4.70
CA ASP A 110 1.02 5.49 3.73
C ASP A 110 1.83 4.31 3.16
N ILE A 111 3.05 4.59 2.68
CA ILE A 111 3.93 3.58 2.10
C ILE A 111 4.46 2.59 3.14
N ILE A 112 4.81 3.06 4.35
CA ILE A 112 5.31 2.16 5.41
C ILE A 112 4.20 1.24 5.91
N VAL A 113 2.98 1.75 6.09
CA VAL A 113 1.84 0.94 6.51
C VAL A 113 1.49 -0.09 5.46
N GLU A 114 1.50 0.28 4.18
CA GLU A 114 1.27 -0.65 3.07
C GLU A 114 2.33 -1.76 3.05
N GLU A 115 3.62 -1.44 3.16
CA GLU A 115 4.69 -2.46 3.14
C GLU A 115 4.71 -3.32 4.42
N GLU A 116 4.43 -2.73 5.60
CA GLU A 116 4.30 -3.49 6.85
C GLU A 116 3.09 -4.45 6.77
N PHE A 117 2.02 -4.03 6.11
CA PHE A 117 0.87 -4.86 5.84
C PHE A 117 1.22 -6.01 4.88
N ASP A 118 1.80 -5.68 3.72
CA ASP A 118 2.21 -6.65 2.71
C ASP A 118 3.17 -7.70 3.29
N GLU A 119 4.17 -7.29 4.06
CA GLU A 119 5.10 -8.25 4.67
C GLU A 119 4.43 -9.15 5.70
N PHE A 120 3.59 -8.58 6.57
CA PHE A 120 2.83 -9.37 7.54
C PHE A 120 1.91 -10.35 6.82
N PHE A 121 1.28 -9.94 5.74
CA PHE A 121 0.30 -10.75 5.04
C PHE A 121 0.95 -11.84 4.19
N PHE A 122 1.95 -11.49 3.38
CA PHE A 122 2.64 -12.44 2.50
C PHE A 122 3.48 -13.45 3.26
N LYS A 123 4.21 -13.04 4.31
CA LYS A 123 4.96 -14.01 5.11
C LYS A 123 4.02 -14.98 5.82
N ASN A 124 2.93 -14.51 6.42
CA ASN A 124 2.04 -15.41 7.17
C ASN A 124 1.28 -16.40 6.27
N ILE A 125 0.87 -15.99 5.07
CA ILE A 125 0.20 -16.89 4.10
C ILE A 125 1.19 -17.90 3.52
N ASP A 126 2.39 -17.46 3.13
CA ASP A 126 3.36 -18.33 2.49
C ASP A 126 4.06 -19.28 3.48
N ASP A 127 4.07 -18.95 4.78
CA ASP A 127 4.70 -19.76 5.83
C ASP A 127 3.83 -20.95 6.30
N TYR A 128 2.55 -21.00 5.94
CA TYR A 128 1.72 -22.17 6.24
C TYR A 128 2.17 -23.38 5.41
N THR A 129 2.34 -24.51 6.08
CA THR A 129 2.60 -25.78 5.40
C THR A 129 1.37 -26.20 4.57
N LYS A 130 1.58 -26.98 3.50
CA LYS A 130 0.47 -27.51 2.69
C LYS A 130 -0.65 -28.15 3.53
N PRO A 131 -0.37 -28.96 4.58
CA PRO A 131 -1.41 -29.48 5.46
C PRO A 131 -2.17 -28.43 6.28
N GLU A 132 -1.51 -27.35 6.70
CA GLU A 132 -2.18 -26.23 7.41
C GLU A 132 -3.09 -25.45 6.46
N TRP A 133 -2.65 -25.26 5.21
CA TRP A 133 -3.47 -24.71 4.14
C TRP A 133 -4.69 -25.57 3.81
N ASP A 134 -4.49 -26.88 3.64
CA ASP A 134 -5.59 -27.80 3.34
C ASP A 134 -6.60 -27.83 4.50
N ALA A 135 -6.14 -27.76 5.76
CA ALA A 135 -7.01 -27.64 6.94
C ALA A 135 -7.72 -26.27 7.07
N MET A 136 -7.19 -25.21 6.48
CA MET A 136 -7.84 -23.89 6.41
C MET A 136 -8.87 -23.80 5.27
N GLU A 137 -8.66 -24.54 4.19
CA GLU A 137 -9.62 -24.69 3.09
C GLU A 137 -10.82 -25.54 3.54
N GLU A 138 -10.57 -26.55 4.39
CA GLU A 138 -11.58 -27.31 5.11
C GLU A 138 -12.27 -26.44 6.20
N ASN A 139 -13.24 -25.62 5.79
CA ASN A 139 -14.03 -24.86 6.75
C ASN A 139 -14.99 -25.80 7.50
N PHE A 140 -14.89 -25.85 8.83
CA PHE A 140 -15.80 -26.60 9.69
C PHE A 140 -16.86 -25.70 10.31
N SER A 141 -18.11 -26.16 10.29
CA SER A 141 -19.19 -25.65 11.14
C SER A 141 -19.57 -26.71 12.17
N THR A 142 -20.47 -26.36 13.07
CA THR A 142 -21.05 -27.29 14.05
C THR A 142 -22.53 -27.44 13.73
N ASP A 143 -22.99 -28.68 13.56
CA ASP A 143 -24.40 -28.93 13.28
C ASP A 143 -25.28 -28.64 14.52
N GLY A 144 -26.60 -28.73 14.37
CA GLY A 144 -27.53 -28.52 15.49
C GLY A 144 -27.38 -29.51 16.65
N GLY A 145 -26.60 -30.57 16.48
CA GLY A 145 -26.26 -31.59 17.48
C GLY A 145 -24.91 -31.38 18.16
N GLY A 146 -24.07 -30.47 17.68
CA GLY A 146 -22.73 -30.26 18.21
C GLY A 146 -21.63 -31.01 17.48
N ASP A 147 -21.94 -31.73 16.40
CA ASP A 147 -20.97 -32.47 15.60
C ASP A 147 -20.32 -31.57 14.55
N TYR A 148 -19.01 -31.73 14.34
CA TYR A 148 -18.30 -30.99 13.30
C TYR A 148 -18.74 -31.48 11.92
N VAL A 149 -19.15 -30.53 11.08
CA VAL A 149 -19.60 -30.77 9.71
C VAL A 149 -18.86 -29.83 8.77
N MET A 150 -18.49 -30.33 7.59
CA MET A 150 -17.82 -29.53 6.58
C MET A 150 -18.80 -28.48 6.03
N ILE A 151 -18.37 -27.22 5.91
CA ILE A 151 -19.21 -26.16 5.35
C ILE A 151 -19.58 -26.46 3.89
N GLU A 152 -18.70 -27.14 3.15
CA GLU A 152 -18.99 -27.66 1.80
C GLU A 152 -20.13 -28.70 1.75
N ASP A 153 -20.33 -29.48 2.82
CA ASP A 153 -21.46 -30.42 2.94
C ASP A 153 -22.77 -29.72 3.36
N LEU A 154 -22.67 -28.49 3.86
CA LEU A 154 -23.79 -27.63 4.22
C LEU A 154 -24.10 -26.70 3.03
N GLU A 155 -24.67 -27.22 1.94
CA GLU A 155 -25.13 -26.42 0.80
C GLU A 155 -26.18 -25.36 1.20
N ASP A 156 -25.77 -24.26 1.82
CA ASP A 156 -26.61 -23.12 2.15
C ASP A 156 -26.47 -22.04 1.08
N ARG A 157 -27.61 -21.69 0.47
CA ARG A 157 -27.77 -20.70 -0.60
C ARG A 157 -27.51 -19.26 -0.16
N SER A 158 -27.01 -19.06 1.07
CA SER A 158 -26.77 -17.76 1.71
C SER A 158 -25.32 -17.27 1.62
N TYR A 159 -24.36 -18.14 1.30
CA TYR A 159 -22.99 -17.75 1.01
C TYR A 159 -22.88 -17.30 -0.46
N ASN A 160 -22.49 -16.04 -0.67
CA ASN A 160 -22.27 -15.46 -1.99
C ASN A 160 -21.36 -16.37 -2.82
N HIS A 161 -21.91 -16.99 -3.87
CA HIS A 161 -21.13 -17.74 -4.85
C HIS A 161 -20.44 -16.73 -5.76
N ASN A 162 -19.24 -16.32 -5.38
CA ASN A 162 -18.39 -15.56 -6.27
C ASN A 162 -17.71 -16.54 -7.25
N ASP A 163 -17.85 -16.31 -8.56
CA ASP A 163 -17.24 -17.18 -9.57
C ASP A 163 -15.84 -16.66 -9.91
N TYR A 164 -14.88 -16.86 -9.01
CA TYR A 164 -13.51 -16.43 -9.23
C TYR A 164 -12.79 -17.34 -10.23
N THR A 165 -12.03 -16.73 -11.15
CA THR A 165 -11.21 -17.42 -12.15
C THR A 165 -9.79 -16.85 -12.15
N LEU A 166 -8.83 -17.59 -12.71
CA LEU A 166 -7.44 -17.10 -12.83
C LEU A 166 -7.34 -15.78 -13.62
N ASN A 167 -8.25 -15.53 -14.57
CA ASN A 167 -8.29 -14.29 -15.35
C ASN A 167 -8.62 -13.05 -14.52
N HIS A 168 -9.20 -13.22 -13.32
CA HIS A 168 -9.41 -12.13 -12.38
C HIS A 168 -8.11 -11.73 -11.66
N VAL A 169 -7.12 -12.62 -11.64
CA VAL A 169 -5.84 -12.47 -10.94
C VAL A 169 -4.70 -12.11 -11.89
N PHE A 170 -4.64 -12.77 -13.04
CA PHE A 170 -3.58 -12.62 -14.05
C PHE A 170 -4.13 -11.89 -15.28
N ILE A 171 -3.52 -10.75 -15.63
CA ILE A 171 -4.01 -9.86 -16.71
C ILE A 171 -2.92 -9.62 -17.76
N GLU A 172 -1.63 -9.81 -17.43
CA GLU A 172 -0.53 -9.52 -18.34
C GLU A 172 -0.10 -10.74 -19.18
N ASP A 173 0.36 -10.48 -20.42
CA ASP A 173 0.68 -11.51 -21.42
C ASP A 173 1.88 -12.40 -21.04
N ASP A 174 2.75 -11.91 -20.15
CA ASP A 174 3.91 -12.65 -19.62
C ASP A 174 3.53 -13.70 -18.57
N GLU A 175 2.29 -13.65 -18.05
CA GLU A 175 1.76 -14.56 -17.05
C GLU A 175 1.09 -15.80 -17.68
N LYS A 176 0.86 -15.83 -19.00
CA LYS A 176 0.18 -16.92 -19.72
C LYS A 176 0.75 -18.32 -19.45
N LYS A 177 2.07 -18.45 -19.40
CA LYS A 177 2.73 -19.74 -19.13
C LYS A 177 2.49 -20.24 -17.70
N LEU A 178 2.30 -19.30 -16.77
CA LEU A 178 2.00 -19.60 -15.38
C LEU A 178 0.53 -19.99 -15.24
N THR A 179 -0.38 -19.24 -15.87
CA THR A 179 -1.80 -19.57 -15.96
C THR A 179 -2.00 -20.96 -16.55
N GLU A 180 -1.35 -21.29 -17.68
CA GLU A 180 -1.45 -22.61 -18.32
C GLU A 180 -0.95 -23.77 -17.44
N LYS A 181 0.03 -23.52 -16.55
CA LYS A 181 0.54 -24.53 -15.62
C LYS A 181 -0.45 -24.77 -14.49
N ILE A 182 -0.98 -23.69 -13.91
CA ILE A 182 -1.94 -23.75 -12.80
C ILE A 182 -3.28 -24.35 -13.28
N ASP A 183 -3.76 -23.94 -14.45
CA ASP A 183 -5.02 -24.39 -15.05
C ASP A 183 -5.00 -25.87 -15.46
N LYS A 184 -3.81 -26.43 -15.69
CA LYS A 184 -3.64 -27.87 -15.98
C LYS A 184 -3.67 -28.74 -14.73
N ASP A 185 -3.23 -28.20 -13.61
CA ASP A 185 -2.97 -28.96 -12.38
C ASP A 185 -4.07 -28.76 -11.32
N LEU A 186 -4.95 -27.75 -11.46
CA LEU A 186 -6.05 -27.43 -10.54
C LEU A 186 -7.42 -27.44 -11.22
N SER A 187 -8.45 -27.84 -10.47
CA SER A 187 -9.83 -27.64 -10.88
C SER A 187 -10.26 -26.17 -10.68
N GLU A 188 -11.30 -25.76 -11.41
CA GLU A 188 -11.93 -24.44 -11.23
C GLU A 188 -12.36 -24.19 -9.78
N GLU A 189 -12.82 -25.25 -9.09
CA GLU A 189 -13.22 -25.21 -7.69
C GLU A 189 -12.02 -24.95 -6.74
N GLN A 190 -10.88 -25.60 -6.99
CA GLN A 190 -9.65 -25.37 -6.21
C GLN A 190 -9.12 -23.95 -6.40
N ILE A 191 -9.19 -23.42 -7.63
CA ILE A 191 -8.82 -22.04 -7.94
C ILE A 191 -9.73 -21.07 -7.18
N LYS A 192 -11.04 -21.31 -7.23
CA LYS A 192 -12.04 -20.48 -6.54
C LYS A 192 -11.82 -20.48 -5.03
N ASN A 193 -11.73 -21.65 -4.41
CA ASN A 193 -11.55 -21.78 -2.95
C ASN A 193 -10.25 -21.12 -2.50
N HIS A 194 -9.18 -21.28 -3.26
CA HIS A 194 -7.91 -20.61 -2.98
C HIS A 194 -8.04 -19.08 -3.04
N ILE A 195 -8.67 -18.54 -4.09
CA ILE A 195 -8.89 -17.09 -4.22
C ILE A 195 -9.76 -16.57 -3.07
N GLU A 196 -10.84 -17.26 -2.72
CA GLU A 196 -11.72 -16.88 -1.60
C GLU A 196 -10.99 -16.88 -0.26
N LEU A 197 -10.18 -17.90 0.01
CA LEU A 197 -9.40 -18.01 1.25
C LEU A 197 -8.37 -16.88 1.37
N VAL A 198 -7.64 -16.56 0.30
CA VAL A 198 -6.68 -15.45 0.29
C VAL A 198 -7.41 -14.11 0.45
N LEU A 199 -8.52 -13.89 -0.26
CA LEU A 199 -9.33 -12.67 -0.14
C LEU A 199 -9.93 -12.49 1.25
N HIS A 200 -10.38 -13.56 1.90
CA HIS A 200 -10.93 -13.51 3.25
C HIS A 200 -9.91 -12.99 4.27
N ASN A 201 -8.63 -13.28 4.05
CA ASN A 201 -7.56 -12.87 4.94
C ASN A 201 -7.03 -11.46 4.58
N LEU A 202 -7.26 -10.94 3.38
CA LEU A 202 -6.82 -9.60 2.96
C LEU A 202 -7.51 -8.47 3.74
N PRO A 203 -6.90 -7.26 3.81
CA PRO A 203 -7.54 -6.08 4.37
C PRO A 203 -8.84 -5.80 3.66
N LEU A 204 -9.82 -5.34 4.44
CA LEU A 204 -11.13 -4.97 3.90
C LEU A 204 -11.05 -4.00 2.70
N PRO A 205 -10.18 -2.97 2.68
CA PRO A 205 -10.04 -2.10 1.50
C PRO A 205 -9.57 -2.84 0.24
N MET A 206 -8.53 -3.68 0.35
CA MET A 206 -8.00 -4.47 -0.78
C MET A 206 -9.02 -5.48 -1.29
N ARG A 207 -9.63 -6.23 -0.37
CA ARG A 207 -10.70 -7.19 -0.69
C ARG A 207 -11.87 -6.50 -1.39
N SER A 208 -12.33 -5.37 -0.84
CA SER A 208 -13.48 -4.65 -1.38
C SER A 208 -13.19 -4.08 -2.78
N VAL A 209 -12.00 -3.52 -3.02
CA VAL A 209 -11.61 -3.05 -4.35
C VAL A 209 -11.56 -4.21 -5.35
N PHE A 210 -10.99 -5.35 -4.95
CA PHE A 210 -10.93 -6.54 -5.79
C PHE A 210 -12.34 -7.06 -6.14
N GLU A 211 -13.21 -7.24 -5.15
CA GLU A 211 -14.60 -7.70 -5.33
C GLU A 211 -15.39 -6.74 -6.24
N LEU A 212 -15.32 -5.43 -6.02
CA LEU A 212 -16.01 -4.43 -6.84
C LEU A 212 -15.54 -4.44 -8.30
N SER A 213 -14.25 -4.66 -8.55
CA SER A 213 -13.71 -4.70 -9.91
C SER A 213 -14.01 -6.01 -10.64
N THR A 214 -14.06 -7.14 -9.93
CA THR A 214 -14.14 -8.48 -10.53
C THR A 214 -15.54 -9.05 -10.56
N GLN A 215 -16.26 -8.98 -9.44
CA GLN A 215 -17.61 -9.53 -9.30
C GLN A 215 -18.67 -8.55 -9.78
N TRP A 216 -18.45 -7.27 -9.52
CA TRP A 216 -19.43 -6.22 -9.83
C TRP A 216 -19.07 -5.41 -11.08
N HIS A 217 -17.89 -5.65 -11.66
CA HIS A 217 -17.40 -5.01 -12.89
C HIS A 217 -17.45 -3.48 -12.87
N PHE A 218 -17.26 -2.86 -11.71
CA PHE A 218 -17.15 -1.41 -11.60
C PHE A 218 -15.81 -0.94 -12.15
N GLU A 219 -15.81 0.17 -12.88
CA GLU A 219 -14.60 0.85 -13.32
C GLU A 219 -13.87 1.48 -12.11
N LEU A 220 -12.56 1.70 -12.21
CA LEU A 220 -11.76 2.21 -11.08
C LEU A 220 -12.25 3.58 -10.59
N GLU A 221 -12.72 4.42 -11.52
CA GLU A 221 -13.34 5.73 -11.23
C GLU A 221 -14.65 5.58 -10.44
N GLU A 222 -15.39 4.50 -10.66
CA GLU A 222 -16.64 4.20 -9.96
C GLU A 222 -16.35 3.65 -8.57
N ILE A 223 -15.36 2.75 -8.45
CA ILE A 223 -14.88 2.23 -7.18
C ILE A 223 -14.36 3.36 -6.28
N ALA A 224 -13.60 4.31 -6.84
CA ALA A 224 -13.12 5.49 -6.12
C ALA A 224 -14.27 6.31 -5.52
N LYS A 225 -15.37 6.46 -6.26
CA LYS A 225 -16.59 7.13 -5.78
C LYS A 225 -17.32 6.32 -4.72
N ILE A 226 -17.42 5.00 -4.88
CA ILE A 226 -18.10 4.09 -3.94
C ILE A 226 -17.36 4.09 -2.59
N GLN A 227 -16.02 4.00 -2.63
CA GLN A 227 -15.18 3.92 -1.44
C GLN A 227 -14.77 5.29 -0.88
N ASN A 228 -15.04 6.38 -1.60
CA ASN A 228 -14.67 7.75 -1.23
C ASN A 228 -13.16 7.91 -0.97
N ILE A 229 -12.34 7.39 -1.88
CA ILE A 229 -10.87 7.45 -1.88
C ILE A 229 -10.34 7.94 -3.24
N ALA A 230 -9.06 8.27 -3.32
CA ALA A 230 -8.44 8.70 -4.58
C ALA A 230 -8.35 7.55 -5.59
N ILE A 231 -8.44 7.84 -6.89
CA ILE A 231 -8.33 6.80 -7.92
C ILE A 231 -6.95 6.14 -7.94
N GLU A 232 -5.89 6.88 -7.60
CA GLU A 232 -4.54 6.35 -7.42
C GLU A 232 -4.49 5.33 -6.27
N GLU A 233 -5.22 5.57 -5.19
CA GLU A 233 -5.33 4.64 -4.06
C GLU A 233 -6.10 3.37 -4.45
N VAL A 234 -7.17 3.49 -5.24
CA VAL A 234 -7.88 2.33 -5.81
C VAL A 234 -6.95 1.48 -6.68
N LYS A 235 -6.11 2.11 -7.51
CA LYS A 235 -5.17 1.41 -8.39
C LYS A 235 -4.15 0.60 -7.58
N GLU A 236 -3.56 1.20 -6.55
CA GLU A 236 -2.59 0.50 -5.69
C GLU A 236 -3.28 -0.62 -4.89
N LEU A 237 -4.44 -0.38 -4.26
CA LEU A 237 -5.20 -1.43 -3.56
C LEU A 237 -5.53 -2.62 -4.46
N LEU A 238 -5.97 -2.39 -5.70
CA LEU A 238 -6.27 -3.45 -6.66
C LEU A 238 -5.01 -4.23 -7.06
N LYS A 239 -3.90 -3.52 -7.27
CA LYS A 239 -2.62 -4.10 -7.66
C LYS A 239 -2.04 -4.95 -6.53
N SER A 240 -2.10 -4.48 -5.28
CA SER A 240 -1.65 -5.23 -4.09
C SER A 240 -2.54 -6.46 -3.85
N ALA A 241 -3.87 -6.35 -4.02
CA ALA A 241 -4.77 -7.50 -3.94
C ALA A 241 -4.48 -8.58 -5.01
N LYS A 242 -4.24 -8.18 -6.27
CA LYS A 242 -3.84 -9.12 -7.33
C LYS A 242 -2.49 -9.74 -7.03
N LYS A 243 -1.51 -8.94 -6.62
CA LYS A 243 -0.16 -9.43 -6.30
C LYS A 243 -0.21 -10.49 -5.21
N ALA A 244 -1.08 -10.29 -4.21
CA ALA A 244 -1.30 -11.26 -3.14
C ALA A 244 -1.74 -12.63 -3.64
N LEU A 245 -2.77 -12.63 -4.49
CA LEU A 245 -3.31 -13.84 -5.09
C LEU A 245 -2.28 -14.54 -5.98
N GLN A 246 -1.54 -13.78 -6.78
CA GLN A 246 -0.48 -14.32 -7.64
C GLN A 246 0.63 -15.02 -6.84
N VAL A 247 1.12 -14.37 -5.78
CA VAL A 247 2.18 -14.91 -4.93
C VAL A 247 1.71 -16.18 -4.23
N SER A 248 0.51 -16.15 -3.63
CA SER A 248 -0.05 -17.31 -2.92
C SER A 248 -0.25 -18.52 -3.85
N LEU A 249 -0.82 -18.30 -5.04
CA LEU A 249 -0.98 -19.34 -6.07
C LEU A 249 0.36 -19.91 -6.52
N PHE A 250 1.36 -19.05 -6.74
CA PHE A 250 2.70 -19.47 -7.15
C PHE A 250 3.36 -20.34 -6.07
N ASN A 251 3.35 -19.87 -4.83
CA ASN A 251 4.00 -20.54 -3.72
C ASN A 251 3.37 -21.90 -3.44
N ARG A 252 2.03 -22.00 -3.50
CA ARG A 252 1.30 -23.25 -3.22
C ARG A 252 1.46 -24.28 -4.32
N TYR A 253 1.39 -23.88 -5.60
CA TYR A 253 1.19 -24.83 -6.71
C TYR A 253 2.35 -24.91 -7.72
N VAL A 254 3.34 -24.02 -7.63
CA VAL A 254 4.40 -23.94 -8.66
C VAL A 254 5.79 -24.22 -8.12
N THR A 255 6.09 -23.81 -6.89
CA THR A 255 7.40 -24.01 -6.22
C THR A 255 7.51 -25.29 -5.39
N ASN A 256 6.42 -26.02 -5.17
CA ASN A 256 6.40 -27.31 -4.47
C ASN A 256 6.33 -28.51 -5.42
#